data_AF-A0A554KXD9-F1
#
_entry.id   AF-A0A554KXD9-F1
#
_cell.length_a   1.000
_cell.length_b   1.000
_cell.length_c   1.000
_cell.angle_alpha   90.00
_cell.angle_beta   90.00
_cell.angle_gamma   90.00
#
_symmetry.space_group_name_H-M   'P 1'
#
loop_
_entity.id
_entity.type
_entity.pdbx_description
1 polymer ?
#
loop_
_entity_poly.entity_id
_entity_poly.type
_entity_poly.pdbx_seq_one_letter_code
_entity_poly.pdbx_strand_id
1 'polypeptide(L)'
;MANNHMCNYGKIGLDQTKKILSDNQIYWTGISDGEPIINIKNKRVGFLGFNDIGGGGCGINDAKDVSEKIQILKPQVDFVVVQFYWGVEYKSNPTARQVALAREAIGAGADLVVGNHSHWPQTTERYKDKLIVYSQGKSF
;
A
#
# COMPACT_ATOMS: atom_id res chain seq x y z
N MET A 1 -1.64 -4.48 5.03
CA MET A 1 -2.92 -5.08 5.47
C MET A 1 -4.07 -4.76 4.53
N ALA A 2 -4.06 -3.69 3.73
CA ALA A 2 -5.09 -3.43 2.71
C ALA A 2 -5.33 -4.64 1.78
N ASN A 3 -6.34 -5.46 2.07
CA ASN A 3 -6.88 -6.48 1.18
C ASN A 3 -8.42 -6.51 1.33
N ASN A 4 -9.11 -7.07 0.35
CA ASN A 4 -10.58 -7.15 0.30
C ASN A 4 -11.20 -8.24 1.21
N HIS A 5 -10.38 -9.04 1.89
CA HIS A 5 -10.84 -10.06 2.84
C HIS A 5 -10.64 -9.65 4.31
N MET A 6 -10.09 -8.46 4.56
CA MET A 6 -9.81 -7.98 5.92
C MET A 6 -11.05 -7.87 6.81
N CYS A 7 -12.25 -7.73 6.23
CA CYS A 7 -13.50 -7.67 6.99
C CYS A 7 -14.34 -8.95 6.88
N ASN A 8 -13.81 -10.08 6.39
CA ASN A 8 -14.56 -11.34 6.35
C ASN A 8 -15.08 -11.75 7.74
N TYR A 9 -14.43 -11.29 8.82
CA TYR A 9 -14.82 -11.53 10.22
C TYR A 9 -15.21 -10.24 10.97
N GLY A 10 -15.52 -9.15 10.25
CA GLY A 10 -15.94 -7.87 10.82
C GLY A 10 -14.87 -7.11 11.61
N LYS A 11 -15.29 -6.01 12.28
CA LYS A 11 -14.40 -5.10 13.03
C LYS A 11 -13.63 -5.80 14.16
N ILE A 12 -14.21 -6.84 14.76
CA ILE A 12 -13.60 -7.62 15.84
C ILE A 12 -12.38 -8.40 15.34
N GLY A 13 -12.47 -9.03 14.16
CA GLY A 13 -11.33 -9.72 13.54
C GLY A 13 -10.20 -8.76 13.14
N LEU A 14 -10.55 -7.55 12.71
CA LEU A 14 -9.59 -6.50 12.38
C LEU A 14 -8.84 -5.99 13.61
N ASP A 15 -9.56 -5.73 14.71
CA ASP A 15 -8.98 -5.25 15.96
C ASP A 15 -8.11 -6.34 16.63
N GLN A 16 -8.51 -7.61 16.55
CA GLN A 16 -7.68 -8.75 16.98
C GLN A 16 -6.40 -8.88 16.15
N THR A 17 -6.50 -8.70 14.82
CA THR A 17 -5.32 -8.74 13.94
C THR A 17 -4.37 -7.58 14.24
N LYS A 18 -4.87 -6.36 14.42
CA LYS A 18 -4.07 -5.20 14.85
C LYS A 18 -3.36 -5.48 16.18
N LYS A 19 -4.07 -6.05 17.16
CA LYS A 19 -3.51 -6.39 18.47
C LYS A 19 -2.38 -7.44 18.36
N ILE A 20 -2.60 -8.52 17.62
CA ILE A 20 -1.58 -9.57 17.44
C ILE A 20 -0.34 -9.01 16.73
N LEU A 21 -0.52 -8.16 15.72
CA LEU A 21 0.61 -7.54 15.03
C LEU A 21 1.36 -6.55 15.92
N SER A 22 0.65 -5.79 16.75
CA SER A 22 1.24 -4.89 17.74
C SER A 22 2.07 -5.65 18.78
N ASP A 23 1.48 -6.71 19.34
CA ASP A 23 2.09 -7.54 20.37
C ASP A 23 3.35 -8.27 19.85
N ASN A 24 3.49 -8.43 18.53
CA ASN A 24 4.61 -9.09 17.87
C ASN A 24 5.56 -8.12 17.15
N GLN A 25 5.44 -6.80 17.36
CA GLN A 25 6.27 -5.77 16.70
C GLN A 25 6.21 -5.81 15.15
N ILE A 26 5.11 -6.33 14.60
CA ILE A 26 4.88 -6.37 13.16
C ILE A 26 4.08 -5.14 12.77
N TYR A 27 4.66 -4.26 11.95
CA TYR A 27 3.99 -3.05 11.49
C TYR A 27 2.95 -3.36 10.40
N TRP A 28 1.80 -2.69 10.45
CA TRP A 28 0.75 -2.80 9.43
C TRP A 28 0.41 -1.45 8.80
N THR A 29 0.06 -1.46 7.52
CA THR A 29 -0.43 -0.28 6.77
C THR A 29 -1.68 -0.63 5.96
N GLY A 30 -2.48 0.39 5.58
CA GLY A 30 -3.67 0.21 4.75
C GLY A 30 -5.02 0.28 5.47
N ILE A 31 -5.04 0.82 6.68
CA ILE A 31 -6.24 1.19 7.45
C ILE A 31 -5.97 2.59 8.01
N SER A 32 -6.98 3.47 8.07
CA SER A 32 -6.87 4.89 8.43
C SER A 32 -6.14 5.20 9.74
N ASP A 33 -6.06 4.24 10.67
CA ASP A 33 -5.46 4.41 12.00
C ASP A 33 -4.04 3.81 12.13
N GLY A 34 -3.35 3.51 11.02
CA GLY A 34 -2.03 2.89 11.06
C GLY A 34 -1.21 3.20 9.81
N GLU A 35 -0.51 4.33 9.84
CA GLU A 35 0.52 4.70 8.86
C GLU A 35 1.87 4.65 9.60
N PRO A 36 2.51 3.47 9.71
CA PRO A 36 3.65 3.30 10.59
C PRO A 36 4.84 4.10 10.04
N ILE A 37 5.47 4.87 10.93
CA ILE A 37 6.78 5.45 10.70
C ILE A 37 7.79 4.58 11.45
N ILE A 38 8.70 3.95 10.71
CA ILE A 38 9.74 3.08 11.25
C ILE A 38 11.08 3.80 11.14
N ASN A 39 11.92 3.72 12.16
CA ASN A 39 13.29 4.22 12.08
C ASN A 39 14.24 3.07 11.68
N ILE A 40 14.90 3.21 10.52
CA ILE A 40 15.88 2.25 10.00
C ILE A 40 17.20 3.01 9.81
N LYS A 41 18.23 2.64 10.57
CA LYS A 41 19.57 3.26 10.46
C LYS A 41 19.53 4.80 10.51
N ASN A 42 18.77 5.37 11.44
CA ASN A 42 18.55 6.81 11.62
C ASN A 42 17.79 7.50 10.47
N LYS A 43 17.02 6.74 9.69
CA LYS A 43 16.10 7.25 8.66
C LYS A 43 14.67 6.86 8.98
N ARG A 44 13.77 7.83 8.95
CA ARG A 44 12.33 7.61 9.13
C ARG A 44 11.73 7.15 7.81
N VAL A 45 11.07 6.01 7.82
CA VAL A 45 10.38 5.44 6.67
C VAL A 45 8.90 5.34 7.00
N GLY A 46 8.07 6.05 6.25
CA GLY A 46 6.62 6.02 6.37
C GLY A 46 6.01 5.04 5.38
N PHE A 47 4.99 4.28 5.81
CA PHE A 47 4.32 3.30 4.96
C PHE A 47 2.83 3.60 4.82
N LEU A 48 2.37 3.72 3.57
CA LEU A 48 0.96 3.87 3.21
C LEU A 48 0.45 2.65 2.46
N GLY A 49 -0.80 2.28 2.69
CA GLY A 49 -1.49 1.20 2.00
C GLY A 49 -2.82 1.68 1.45
N PHE A 50 -3.18 1.28 0.24
CA PHE A 50 -4.42 1.65 -0.44
C PHE A 50 -5.08 0.45 -1.10
N ASN A 51 -6.42 0.46 -1.20
CA ASN A 51 -7.21 -0.53 -1.94
C ASN A 51 -7.85 0.13 -3.18
N ASP A 52 -7.71 -0.52 -4.33
CA ASP A 52 -8.23 -0.07 -5.62
C ASP A 52 -9.28 -1.04 -6.25
N ILE A 53 -9.61 -2.16 -5.60
CA ILE A 53 -10.49 -3.20 -6.16
C ILE A 53 -11.93 -3.17 -5.60
N GLY A 54 -12.27 -2.19 -4.77
CA GLY A 54 -13.57 -2.10 -4.11
C GLY A 54 -13.74 -3.06 -2.92
N GLY A 55 -14.96 -3.17 -2.40
CA GLY A 55 -15.26 -3.94 -1.17
C GLY A 55 -14.98 -3.16 0.13
N GLY A 56 -15.10 -1.82 0.08
CA GLY A 56 -14.80 -0.92 1.19
C GLY A 56 -15.61 -1.21 2.45
N GLY A 57 -14.95 -1.82 3.42
CA GLY A 57 -15.39 -1.94 4.80
C GLY A 57 -14.22 -1.74 5.75
N CYS A 58 -14.50 -1.24 6.96
CA CYS A 58 -13.57 -1.10 8.09
C CYS A 58 -12.34 -0.17 7.91
N GLY A 59 -12.50 1.00 7.27
CA GLY A 59 -11.48 2.06 7.31
C GLY A 59 -10.26 1.83 6.41
N ILE A 60 -10.39 1.04 5.35
CA ILE A 60 -9.35 0.88 4.33
C ILE A 60 -9.20 2.19 3.55
N ASN A 61 -7.95 2.66 3.36
CA ASN A 61 -7.71 3.84 2.54
C ASN A 61 -8.08 3.55 1.08
N ASP A 62 -8.95 4.39 0.53
CA ASP A 62 -9.33 4.35 -0.87
C ASP A 62 -8.21 4.97 -1.72
N ALA A 63 -7.89 4.36 -2.86
CA ALA A 63 -6.88 4.86 -3.77
C ALA A 63 -7.16 6.30 -4.26
N LYS A 64 -8.41 6.79 -4.17
CA LYS A 64 -8.77 8.18 -4.48
C LYS A 64 -8.08 9.22 -3.56
N ASP A 65 -7.70 8.83 -2.34
CA ASP A 65 -7.12 9.72 -1.33
C ASP A 65 -5.58 9.64 -1.32
N VAL A 66 -4.97 9.02 -2.33
CA VAL A 66 -3.53 8.68 -2.33
C VAL A 66 -2.63 9.89 -2.26
N SER A 67 -2.91 10.91 -3.07
CA SER A 67 -2.09 12.12 -3.13
C SER A 67 -2.11 12.88 -1.80
N GLU A 68 -3.29 13.05 -1.20
CA GLU A 68 -3.46 13.77 0.07
C GLU A 68 -2.68 13.10 1.20
N LYS A 69 -2.84 11.78 1.36
CA LYS A 69 -2.16 11.02 2.42
C LYS A 69 -0.65 11.02 2.28
N ILE A 70 -0.14 10.91 1.05
CA ILE A 70 1.30 11.00 0.79
C ILE A 70 1.82 12.39 1.17
N GLN A 71 1.10 13.45 0.80
CA GLN A 71 1.50 14.83 1.11
C GLN A 71 1.51 15.13 2.60
N ILE A 72 0.58 14.54 3.37
CA ILE A 72 0.55 14.65 4.84
C ILE A 72 1.74 13.92 5.48
N LEU A 73 2.08 12.72 4.99
CA LEU A 73 3.13 11.89 5.58
C LEU A 73 4.55 12.35 5.20
N LYS A 74 4.75 12.80 3.95
CA LYS A 74 6.07 13.14 3.41
C LYS A 74 6.91 14.09 4.28
N PRO A 75 6.39 15.20 4.86
CA PRO A 75 7.21 16.07 5.70
C PRO A 75 7.67 15.42 7.02
N GLN A 76 7.05 14.30 7.42
CA GLN A 76 7.33 13.62 8.68
C GLN A 76 8.37 12.50 8.56
N VAL A 77 8.84 12.19 7.36
CA VAL A 77 9.71 11.03 7.09
C VAL A 77 10.78 11.35 6.05
N ASP A 78 11.87 10.57 6.04
CA ASP A 78 12.89 10.66 4.98
C ASP A 78 12.38 9.98 3.70
N PHE A 79 11.70 8.83 3.85
CA PHE A 79 11.22 7.99 2.74
C PHE A 79 9.74 7.64 2.91
N VAL A 80 8.99 7.67 1.81
CA VAL A 80 7.59 7.20 1.75
C VAL A 80 7.49 5.97 0.86
N VAL A 81 7.03 4.86 1.43
CA VAL A 81 6.72 3.63 0.71
C VAL A 81 5.21 3.47 0.60
N VAL A 82 4.71 3.31 -0.62
CA VAL A 82 3.28 3.16 -0.90
C VAL A 82 2.99 1.76 -1.40
N GLN A 83 2.02 1.09 -0.78
CA GLN A 83 1.53 -0.21 -1.17
C GLN A 83 0.11 -0.09 -1.74
N PHE A 84 -0.13 -0.68 -2.90
CA PHE A 84 -1.47 -0.78 -3.47
C PHE A 84 -1.93 -2.23 -3.55
N TYR A 85 -3.20 -2.44 -3.21
CA TYR A 85 -3.92 -3.68 -3.49
C TYR A 85 -4.83 -3.43 -4.68
N TRP A 86 -4.40 -3.86 -5.87
CA TRP A 86 -4.95 -3.39 -7.15
C TRP A 86 -4.80 -4.40 -8.30
N GLY A 87 -5.35 -4.03 -9.45
CA GLY A 87 -5.20 -4.79 -10.68
C GLY A 87 -6.24 -5.90 -10.81
N VAL A 88 -6.04 -6.71 -11.84
CA VAL A 88 -6.93 -7.82 -12.20
C VAL A 88 -6.14 -9.11 -12.06
N GLU A 89 -6.73 -10.12 -11.44
CA GLU A 89 -6.12 -11.43 -11.30
C GLU A 89 -5.68 -11.99 -12.66
N TYR A 90 -4.50 -12.63 -12.70
CA TYR A 90 -3.97 -13.35 -13.85
C TYR A 90 -3.69 -12.49 -15.11
N LYS A 91 -3.43 -11.19 -14.95
CA LYS A 91 -2.91 -10.34 -16.04
C LYS A 91 -1.41 -10.06 -15.87
N SER A 92 -0.64 -10.42 -16.90
CA SER A 92 0.83 -10.22 -16.93
C SER A 92 1.26 -8.76 -17.06
N ASN A 93 0.40 -7.89 -17.62
CA ASN A 93 0.67 -6.47 -17.78
C ASN A 93 -0.17 -5.63 -16.83
N PRO A 94 0.40 -4.57 -16.22
CA PRO A 94 -0.37 -3.64 -15.40
C PRO A 94 -1.44 -2.94 -16.24
N THR A 95 -2.60 -2.72 -15.63
CA THR A 95 -3.68 -1.95 -16.26
C THR A 95 -3.33 -0.46 -16.32
N ALA A 96 -3.97 0.29 -17.21
CA ALA A 96 -3.82 1.74 -17.28
C ALA A 96 -4.13 2.43 -15.94
N ARG A 97 -5.09 1.89 -15.17
CA ARG A 97 -5.42 2.39 -13.82
C ARG A 97 -4.28 2.19 -12.83
N GLN A 98 -3.66 1.00 -12.82
CA GLN A 98 -2.46 0.74 -12.00
C GLN A 98 -1.33 1.70 -12.35
N VAL A 99 -1.06 1.90 -13.64
CA VAL A 99 -0.01 2.82 -14.11
C VAL A 99 -0.30 4.25 -13.67
N ALA A 100 -1.53 4.73 -13.85
CA ALA A 100 -1.95 6.07 -13.45
C ALA A 100 -1.78 6.30 -11.94
N LEU A 101 -2.30 5.40 -11.10
CA LEU A 101 -2.21 5.51 -9.64
C LEU A 101 -0.76 5.42 -9.13
N ALA A 102 0.07 4.56 -9.72
CA ALA A 102 1.47 4.45 -9.34
C ALA A 102 2.23 5.74 -9.63
N ARG A 103 2.02 6.32 -10.81
CA ARG A 103 2.66 7.58 -11.21
C ARG A 103 2.12 8.77 -10.41
N GLU A 104 0.83 8.76 -10.06
CA GLU A 104 0.24 9.73 -9.15
C GLU A 104 0.92 9.69 -7.78
N ALA A 105 1.07 8.51 -7.18
CA ALA A 105 1.74 8.35 -5.90
C ALA A 105 3.19 8.87 -5.91
N ILE A 106 3.97 8.53 -6.94
CA ILE A 106 5.32 9.08 -7.13
C ILE A 106 5.26 10.62 -7.28
N GLY A 107 4.30 11.12 -8.05
CA GLY A 107 4.09 12.56 -8.23
C GLY A 107 3.77 13.31 -6.94
N ALA A 108 3.06 12.66 -6.01
CA ALA A 108 2.69 13.21 -4.71
C ALA A 108 3.82 13.16 -3.67
N GLY A 109 4.91 12.42 -3.93
CA GLY A 109 6.09 12.37 -3.07
C GLY A 109 6.47 10.97 -2.57
N ALA A 110 5.86 9.91 -3.09
CA ALA A 110 6.30 8.55 -2.81
C ALA A 110 7.70 8.29 -3.38
N ASP A 111 8.51 7.55 -2.63
CA ASP A 111 9.87 7.15 -3.03
C ASP A 111 9.90 5.74 -3.64
N LEU A 112 8.92 4.91 -3.30
CA LEU A 112 8.74 3.55 -3.80
C LEU A 112 7.24 3.20 -3.84
N VAL A 113 6.80 2.59 -4.93
CA VAL A 113 5.45 2.03 -5.06
C VAL A 113 5.53 0.51 -5.24
N VAL A 114 4.74 -0.23 -4.46
CA VAL A 114 4.64 -1.68 -4.52
C VAL A 114 3.18 -2.11 -4.64
N GLY A 115 2.82 -2.76 -5.73
CA GLY A 115 1.51 -3.35 -5.94
C GLY A 115 1.45 -4.82 -5.56
N ASN A 116 0.31 -5.27 -5.05
CA ASN A 116 -0.04 -6.66 -4.78
C ASN A 116 -1.50 -6.92 -5.24
N HIS A 117 -1.90 -8.20 -5.35
CA HIS A 117 -3.24 -8.74 -5.75
C HIS A 117 -3.32 -9.44 -7.12
N SER A 118 -2.51 -9.10 -8.12
CA SER A 118 -2.64 -9.74 -9.46
C SER A 118 -2.34 -11.26 -9.49
N HIS A 119 -1.74 -11.80 -8.41
CA HIS A 119 -1.25 -13.18 -8.28
C HIS A 119 -0.26 -13.62 -9.39
N TRP A 120 0.25 -12.67 -10.18
CA TRP A 120 1.18 -12.88 -11.28
C TRP A 120 2.32 -11.84 -11.25
N PRO A 121 3.58 -12.18 -11.52
CA PRO A 121 4.65 -11.18 -11.60
C PRO A 121 4.34 -10.16 -12.71
N GLN A 122 4.31 -8.88 -12.37
CA GLN A 122 4.16 -7.79 -13.33
C GLN A 122 5.46 -6.99 -13.44
N THR A 123 5.60 -6.21 -14.51
CA THR A 123 6.81 -5.43 -14.80
C THR A 123 7.11 -4.39 -13.71
N THR A 124 8.36 -3.95 -13.67
CA THR A 124 8.77 -2.77 -12.89
C THR A 124 8.93 -1.56 -13.82
N GLU A 125 8.64 -0.37 -13.31
CA GLU A 125 8.85 0.89 -14.00
C GLU A 125 9.76 1.80 -13.17
N ARG A 126 10.66 2.54 -13.84
CA ARG A 126 11.35 3.68 -13.24
C ARG A 126 10.69 4.96 -13.74
N TYR A 127 10.12 5.74 -12.83
CA TYR A 127 9.42 6.99 -13.13
C TYR A 127 9.95 8.10 -12.22
N LYS A 128 10.42 9.20 -12.81
CA LYS A 128 11.08 10.31 -12.08
C LYS A 128 12.18 9.82 -11.11
N ASP A 129 13.01 8.90 -11.59
CA ASP A 129 14.07 8.23 -10.82
C ASP A 129 13.62 7.40 -9.60
N LYS A 130 12.32 7.19 -9.43
CA LYS A 130 11.73 6.33 -8.40
C LYS A 130 11.29 5.00 -8.99
N LEU A 131 11.26 3.97 -8.14
CA LEU A 131 10.90 2.61 -8.55
C LEU A 131 9.40 2.35 -8.31
N ILE A 132 8.76 1.74 -9.29
CA ILE A 132 7.41 1.21 -9.22
C ILE A 132 7.48 -0.30 -9.50
N VAL A 133 6.95 -1.10 -8.60
CA VAL A 133 6.80 -2.56 -8.76
C VAL A 133 5.31 -2.86 -8.83
N TYR A 134 4.77 -3.19 -10.01
CA TYR A 134 3.31 -3.30 -10.18
C TYR A 134 2.69 -4.56 -9.54
N SER A 135 3.41 -5.68 -9.54
CA SER A 135 3.05 -6.88 -8.80
C SER A 135 4.24 -7.83 -8.68
N GLN A 136 4.41 -8.45 -7.51
CA GLN A 136 5.48 -9.41 -7.27
C GLN A 136 5.10 -10.87 -7.60
N GLY A 137 3.84 -11.14 -7.98
CA GLY A 137 3.31 -12.48 -8.18
C GLY A 137 2.82 -13.16 -6.90
N LYS A 138 2.47 -14.45 -7.00
CA LYS A 138 2.13 -15.30 -5.86
C LYS A 138 3.41 -15.62 -5.08
N SER A 139 3.50 -15.21 -3.82
CA SER A 139 4.39 -15.86 -2.87
C SER A 139 3.77 -17.21 -2.49
N PHE A 140 4.59 -18.27 -2.55
CA PHE A 140 4.24 -19.70 -2.44
C PHE A 140 3.22 -20.05 -1.36
#